data_AF-A0A097AP30-F1
#
_entry.id   AF-A0A097AP30-F1
#
_cell.length_a   1.000
_cell.length_b   1.000
_cell.length_c   1.000
_cell.angle_alpha   90.00
_cell.angle_beta   90.00
_cell.angle_gamma   90.00
#
_symmetry.space_group_name_H-M   'P 1'
#
loop_
_entity.id
_entity.type
_entity.pdbx_description
1 polymer ?
#
loop_
_entity_poly.entity_id
_entity_poly.type
_entity_poly.pdbx_seq_one_letter_code
_entity_poly.pdbx_strand_id
1 'polypeptide(L)'
;MKYTQNEKILQVTEDTLIAGVDIAKESHYARAFDYRGVEYGKYLRFENNREGMTEFLNWAKDLMERHKKNKLIVGMEPTGQYWLCFAQYLKDNNIKVVLVNPFHVKRSKELDDNSPTKSDKKDPKTIAMLVKDGRYVEPIIPEGVYAELRVAMDIKDRLNKQIGMIRNQITRWIDIYFPEFNTVFSDWEGKAALITLKEIPTPEKIAEKSAGEILSIWKKEVQRGVGKKRAIKLIETAKESVGKKQGIKMAEYEIKTLIEQYEFLKKQIEEVEKKIEELIVEIPGVKELLEIKGIGINTVAGFIAEVGDIEKYEHPKQIQKLGGLNLVENSSGKHKGETTISKRGREGETTGSIITVKTASGAINNFKIIGVIKFDNGFLSGIVNSDDFPVTLFIPLTTLQNISGTGNKVDVLYFSTTKKENLKQISDKIIKILELNHNNKDKYIAQTMKDIQNIINNVLSVVSSVLLVIAAITLIVGGIGIVNILLVSVTERTREIGIKKALGAQKKDIIMQFLAESIILTGIGGVIGIIFGILAGMIISHLIKIPPTVNFKVVIMAFLGSIVLGIIFGVYPAKKAADLDPIEALRYE
;
A
#
# COMPACT_ATOMS: atom_id res chain seq x y z
N MET A 1 -4.90 -18.47 25.02
CA MET A 1 -3.99 -19.09 25.99
C MET A 1 -2.98 -18.08 26.51
N LYS A 2 -3.14 -17.62 27.76
CA LYS A 2 -2.14 -16.81 28.48
C LYS A 2 -0.90 -17.64 28.84
N TYR A 3 -0.20 -18.22 27.86
CA TYR A 3 1.03 -19.01 28.08
C TYR A 3 2.13 -18.20 28.79
N THR A 4 2.03 -18.10 30.11
CA THR A 4 3.10 -17.61 30.97
C THR A 4 4.20 -18.67 30.96
N GLN A 5 5.44 -18.26 31.23
CA GLN A 5 6.53 -19.24 31.33
C GLN A 5 6.21 -20.29 32.42
N ASN A 6 5.52 -19.88 33.49
CA ASN A 6 5.05 -20.79 34.54
C ASN A 6 4.10 -21.85 34.01
N GLU A 7 3.11 -21.49 33.18
CA GLU A 7 2.21 -22.48 32.56
C GLU A 7 2.97 -23.49 31.68
N LYS A 8 3.99 -23.05 30.94
CA LYS A 8 4.83 -23.94 30.11
C LYS A 8 5.68 -24.89 30.94
N ILE A 9 6.20 -24.43 32.07
CA ILE A 9 6.96 -25.25 33.03
C ILE A 9 6.04 -26.30 33.66
N LEU A 10 4.83 -25.90 34.08
CA LEU A 10 3.85 -26.80 34.71
C LEU A 10 3.37 -27.93 33.78
N GLN A 11 3.52 -27.78 32.46
CA GLN A 11 3.21 -28.84 31.50
C GLN A 11 4.27 -29.95 31.45
N VAL A 12 5.49 -29.67 31.94
CA VAL A 12 6.57 -30.63 32.06
C VAL A 12 6.48 -31.28 33.44
N THR A 13 5.87 -32.46 33.48
CA THR A 13 5.56 -33.20 34.73
C THR A 13 6.48 -34.40 34.90
N GLU A 14 6.40 -35.09 36.04
CA GLU A 14 7.20 -36.30 36.29
C GLU A 14 6.99 -37.42 35.26
N ASP A 15 5.81 -37.46 34.65
CA ASP A 15 5.47 -38.42 33.60
C ASP A 15 5.93 -38.02 32.19
N THR A 16 6.59 -36.88 32.05
CA THR A 16 6.99 -36.32 30.75
C THR A 16 8.40 -36.76 30.35
N LEU A 17 8.51 -37.34 29.15
CA LEU A 17 9.76 -37.52 28.43
C LEU A 17 9.99 -36.30 27.52
N ILE A 18 11.16 -35.67 27.65
CA ILE A 18 11.56 -34.54 26.82
C ILE A 18 12.59 -35.03 25.82
N ALA A 19 12.27 -35.02 24.53
CA ALA A 19 13.21 -35.32 23.47
C ALA A 19 13.68 -34.00 22.84
N GLY A 20 14.95 -33.65 23.02
CA GLY A 20 15.56 -32.58 22.24
C GLY A 20 16.07 -33.14 20.93
N VAL A 21 15.80 -32.45 19.81
CA VAL A 21 16.17 -32.89 18.47
C VAL A 21 16.85 -31.74 17.73
N ASP A 22 18.07 -32.00 17.29
CA ASP A 22 18.78 -31.13 16.37
C ASP A 22 18.47 -31.51 14.92
N ILE A 23 18.02 -30.53 14.15
CA ILE A 23 17.47 -30.74 12.81
C ILE A 23 18.51 -30.37 11.77
N ALA A 24 18.95 -31.35 10.98
CA ALA A 24 19.75 -31.15 9.78
C ALA A 24 19.02 -31.61 8.51
N LYS A 25 19.68 -31.43 7.35
CA LYS A 25 19.13 -31.77 6.03
C LYS A 25 18.87 -33.27 5.84
N GLU A 26 19.86 -34.11 6.19
CA GLU A 26 19.86 -35.55 5.87
C GLU A 26 19.61 -36.43 7.08
N SER A 27 20.26 -36.16 8.22
CA SER A 27 20.09 -36.92 9.45
C SER A 27 19.96 -36.02 10.67
N HIS A 28 19.01 -36.35 11.54
CA HIS A 28 18.74 -35.66 12.79
C HIS A 28 19.44 -36.36 13.96
N TYR A 29 19.68 -35.62 15.04
CA TYR A 29 20.17 -36.17 16.30
C TYR A 29 19.18 -35.91 17.42
N ALA A 30 18.85 -36.93 18.20
CA ALA A 30 17.93 -36.82 19.34
C ALA A 30 18.58 -37.30 20.64
N ARG A 31 18.17 -36.66 21.74
CA ARG A 31 18.47 -37.08 23.11
C ARG A 31 17.25 -36.91 24.00
N ALA A 32 17.06 -37.83 24.94
CA ALA A 32 15.90 -37.86 25.81
C ALA A 32 16.28 -37.52 27.25
N PHE A 33 15.41 -36.78 27.93
CA PHE A 33 15.60 -36.32 29.30
C PHE A 33 14.28 -36.39 30.08
N ASP A 34 14.38 -36.49 31.39
CA ASP A 34 13.23 -36.33 32.28
C ASP A 34 12.95 -34.87 32.64
N TYR A 35 11.88 -34.65 33.41
CA TYR A 35 11.48 -33.33 33.91
C TYR A 35 12.52 -32.61 34.78
N ARG A 36 13.50 -33.35 35.32
CA ARG A 36 14.61 -32.82 36.14
C ARG A 36 15.85 -32.54 35.30
N GLY A 37 15.89 -33.00 34.05
CA GLY A 37 17.02 -32.89 33.14
C GLY A 37 18.01 -34.07 33.23
N VAL A 38 17.61 -35.19 33.83
CA VAL A 38 18.39 -36.44 33.82
C VAL A 38 18.29 -37.08 32.44
N GLU A 39 19.43 -37.37 31.83
CA GLU A 39 19.52 -37.97 30.49
C GLU A 39 19.15 -39.45 30.50
N TYR A 40 18.33 -39.88 29.54
CA TYR A 40 17.93 -41.27 29.34
C TYR A 40 18.52 -41.83 28.04
N GLY A 41 19.28 -42.92 28.17
CA GLY A 41 19.84 -43.66 27.04
C GLY A 41 21.02 -42.96 26.33
N LYS A 42 21.41 -43.52 25.19
CA LYS A 42 22.37 -42.88 24.26
C LYS A 42 21.61 -42.02 23.25
N TYR A 43 22.32 -41.07 22.63
CA TYR A 43 21.77 -40.29 21.53
C TYR A 43 21.31 -41.19 20.37
N LEU A 44 20.24 -40.79 19.68
CA LEU A 44 19.78 -41.41 18.44
C LEU A 44 20.20 -40.54 17.26
N ARG A 45 20.72 -41.16 16.20
CA ARG A 45 20.85 -40.52 14.88
C ARG A 45 19.85 -41.20 13.96
N PHE A 46 18.99 -40.44 13.30
CA PHE A 46 17.96 -40.98 12.40
C PHE A 46 17.86 -40.15 11.13
N GLU A 47 17.45 -40.78 10.02
CA GLU A 47 17.35 -40.11 8.72
C GLU A 47 16.04 -39.32 8.55
N ASN A 48 16.07 -38.30 7.70
CA ASN A 48 14.91 -37.49 7.36
C ASN A 48 14.01 -38.20 6.31
N ASN A 49 13.56 -39.40 6.64
CA ASN A 49 12.66 -40.22 5.83
C ASN A 49 11.70 -41.01 6.73
N ARG A 50 10.75 -41.75 6.14
CA ARG A 50 9.73 -42.48 6.90
C ARG A 50 10.33 -43.52 7.85
N GLU A 51 11.38 -44.22 7.44
CA GLU A 51 12.04 -45.25 8.25
C GLU A 51 12.73 -44.63 9.47
N GLY A 52 13.54 -43.59 9.27
CA GLY A 52 14.21 -42.86 10.35
C GLY A 52 13.24 -42.18 11.31
N MET A 53 12.14 -41.60 10.81
CA MET A 53 11.09 -41.05 11.67
C MET A 53 10.37 -42.12 12.50
N THR A 54 10.17 -43.32 11.92
CA THR A 54 9.61 -44.48 12.65
C THR A 54 10.59 -44.99 13.70
N GLU A 55 11.89 -45.03 13.37
CA GLU A 55 12.97 -45.36 14.30
C GLU A 55 12.97 -44.42 15.51
N PHE A 56 12.82 -43.11 15.28
CA PHE A 56 12.69 -42.12 16.36
C PHE A 56 11.49 -42.42 17.27
N LEU A 57 10.32 -42.73 16.72
CA LEU A 57 9.14 -43.04 17.54
C LEU A 57 9.31 -44.32 18.34
N ASN A 58 9.88 -45.36 17.74
CA ASN A 58 10.13 -46.63 18.43
C ASN A 58 11.14 -46.43 19.57
N TRP A 59 12.22 -45.68 19.32
CA TRP A 59 13.20 -45.29 20.34
C TRP A 59 12.55 -44.49 21.48
N ALA A 60 11.71 -43.51 21.16
CA ALA A 60 11.02 -42.72 22.18
C ALA A 60 10.03 -43.57 23.00
N LYS A 61 9.24 -44.44 22.36
CA LYS A 61 8.28 -45.34 23.03
C LYS A 61 8.98 -46.31 23.98
N ASP A 62 10.06 -46.93 23.53
CA ASP A 62 10.85 -47.85 24.37
C ASP A 62 11.45 -47.13 25.60
N LEU A 63 11.91 -45.88 25.45
CA LEU A 63 12.34 -45.06 26.59
C LEU A 63 11.17 -44.70 27.52
N MET A 64 9.99 -44.40 26.96
CA MET A 64 8.79 -44.13 27.75
C MET A 64 8.36 -45.35 28.57
N GLU A 65 8.37 -46.55 27.99
CA GLU A 65 8.04 -47.80 28.70
C GLU A 65 9.05 -48.11 29.80
N ARG A 66 10.35 -48.07 29.49
CA ARG A 66 11.43 -48.36 30.45
C ARG A 66 11.44 -47.42 31.65
N HIS A 67 11.10 -46.14 31.44
CA HIS A 67 11.11 -45.10 32.47
C HIS A 67 9.72 -44.68 32.96
N LYS A 68 8.67 -45.45 32.62
CA LYS A 68 7.27 -45.23 33.02
C LYS A 68 6.77 -43.81 32.74
N LYS A 69 7.01 -43.32 31.52
CA LYS A 69 6.53 -42.00 31.04
C LYS A 69 5.29 -42.16 30.19
N ASN A 70 4.34 -41.24 30.30
CA ASN A 70 3.07 -41.25 29.55
C ASN A 70 2.94 -40.09 28.55
N LYS A 71 3.82 -39.09 28.62
CA LYS A 71 3.82 -37.91 27.75
C LYS A 71 5.16 -37.76 27.06
N LEU A 72 5.13 -37.41 25.77
CA LEU A 72 6.31 -37.05 25.00
C LEU A 72 6.21 -35.60 24.53
N ILE A 73 7.23 -34.80 24.84
CA ILE A 73 7.41 -33.45 24.29
C ILE A 73 8.69 -33.47 23.45
N VAL A 74 8.56 -33.14 22.17
CA VAL A 74 9.69 -33.06 21.25
C VAL A 74 10.05 -31.59 21.01
N GLY A 75 11.21 -31.19 21.51
CA GLY A 75 11.81 -29.89 21.26
C GLY A 75 12.71 -29.92 20.03
N MET A 76 12.59 -28.93 19.15
CA MET A 76 13.49 -28.78 18.02
C MET A 76 13.89 -27.33 17.76
N GLU A 77 15.09 -27.14 17.24
CA GLU A 77 15.56 -25.86 16.71
C GLU A 77 15.13 -25.75 15.23
N PRO A 78 14.30 -24.76 14.84
CA PRO A 78 13.89 -24.61 13.46
C PRO A 78 15.07 -24.12 12.61
N THR A 79 15.71 -25.04 11.90
CA THR A 79 16.80 -24.76 10.96
C THR A 79 16.34 -25.02 9.54
N GLY A 80 16.14 -23.94 8.76
CA GLY A 80 15.63 -24.02 7.39
C GLY A 80 14.25 -24.68 7.30
N GLN A 81 14.00 -25.40 6.21
CA GLN A 81 12.72 -26.09 5.94
C GLN A 81 12.65 -27.53 6.48
N TYR A 82 13.77 -28.08 6.94
CA TYR A 82 13.91 -29.53 7.17
C TYR A 82 13.10 -30.06 8.36
N TRP A 83 12.72 -29.19 9.29
CA TRP A 83 11.93 -29.56 10.46
C TRP A 83 10.44 -29.79 10.13
N LEU A 84 9.93 -29.26 9.01
CA LEU A 84 8.50 -29.27 8.69
C LEU A 84 7.94 -30.69 8.54
N CYS A 85 8.62 -31.55 7.77
CA CYS A 85 8.19 -32.94 7.56
C CYS A 85 8.16 -33.72 8.87
N PHE A 86 9.20 -33.57 9.70
CA PHE A 86 9.28 -34.25 10.98
C PHE A 86 8.23 -33.73 11.96
N ALA A 87 8.02 -32.41 12.03
CA ALA A 87 6.99 -31.82 12.88
C ALA A 87 5.58 -32.27 12.47
N GLN A 88 5.30 -32.38 11.16
CA GLN A 88 4.03 -32.92 10.66
C GLN A 88 3.88 -34.39 11.05
N TYR A 89 4.90 -35.22 10.83
CA TYR A 89 4.87 -36.64 11.20
C TYR A 89 4.62 -36.86 12.69
N LEU A 90 5.24 -36.07 13.56
CA LEU A 90 4.99 -36.11 15.00
C LEU A 90 3.56 -35.68 15.35
N LYS A 91 3.06 -34.62 14.71
CA LYS A 91 1.69 -34.14 14.91
C LYS A 91 0.65 -35.19 14.48
N ASP A 92 0.86 -35.86 13.35
CA ASP A 92 0.00 -36.95 12.85
C ASP A 92 -0.05 -38.14 13.83
N ASN A 93 1.03 -38.34 14.60
CA ASN A 93 1.11 -39.33 15.68
C ASN A 93 0.68 -38.78 17.05
N ASN A 94 0.02 -37.61 17.08
CA ASN A 94 -0.49 -36.94 18.29
C ASN A 94 0.60 -36.62 19.33
N ILE A 95 1.82 -36.32 18.88
CA ILE A 95 2.96 -35.97 19.74
C ILE A 95 3.11 -34.45 19.81
N LYS A 96 3.37 -33.95 21.01
CA LYS A 96 3.55 -32.51 21.25
C LYS A 96 4.89 -32.04 20.71
N VAL A 97 4.84 -31.14 19.73
CA VAL A 97 6.02 -30.49 19.12
C VAL A 97 6.18 -29.08 19.64
N VAL A 98 7.40 -28.71 20.02
CA VAL A 98 7.74 -27.36 20.49
C VAL A 98 9.02 -26.86 19.83
N LEU A 99 9.06 -25.58 19.48
CA LEU A 99 10.22 -24.92 18.89
C LEU A 99 10.98 -24.12 19.93
N VAL A 100 12.30 -24.22 19.91
CA VAL A 100 13.19 -23.34 20.68
C VAL A 100 13.86 -22.35 19.74
N ASN A 101 14.09 -21.12 20.21
CA ASN A 101 14.70 -20.09 19.39
C ASN A 101 16.19 -20.42 19.13
N PRO A 102 16.66 -20.50 17.87
CA PRO A 102 18.06 -20.78 17.51
C PRO A 102 19.09 -19.92 18.27
N PHE A 103 18.76 -18.64 18.47
CA PHE A 103 19.62 -17.73 19.20
C PHE A 103 19.77 -18.11 20.68
N HIS A 104 18.68 -18.57 21.32
CA HIS A 104 18.73 -19.04 22.71
C HIS A 104 19.53 -20.34 22.82
N VAL A 105 19.38 -21.23 21.85
CA VAL A 105 20.14 -22.48 21.78
C VAL A 105 21.63 -22.15 21.67
N LYS A 106 22.03 -21.27 20.74
CA LYS A 106 23.43 -20.81 20.62
C LYS A 106 24.00 -20.21 21.90
N ARG A 107 23.28 -19.28 22.54
CA ARG A 107 23.75 -18.63 23.78
C ARG A 107 23.80 -19.57 24.99
N SER A 108 22.93 -20.56 25.04
CA SER A 108 22.91 -21.52 26.15
C SER A 108 24.03 -22.55 26.01
N LYS A 109 24.41 -22.93 24.78
CA LYS A 109 25.59 -23.78 24.52
C LYS A 109 26.87 -23.19 25.12
N GLU A 110 27.07 -21.88 24.97
CA GLU A 110 28.23 -21.16 25.51
C GLU A 110 28.36 -21.29 27.04
N LEU A 111 27.24 -21.45 27.76
CA LEU A 111 27.24 -21.66 29.22
C LEU A 111 27.65 -23.08 29.62
N ASP A 112 27.35 -24.08 28.80
CA ASP A 112 27.52 -25.49 29.16
C ASP A 112 28.94 -26.01 28.89
N ASP A 113 29.63 -25.50 27.86
CA ASP A 113 30.93 -26.03 27.46
C ASP A 113 32.04 -25.00 27.19
N ASN A 114 31.75 -23.71 27.41
CA ASN A 114 32.71 -22.60 27.29
C ASN A 114 33.49 -22.63 25.95
N SER A 115 32.92 -23.26 24.90
CA SER A 115 33.58 -23.58 23.65
C SER A 115 32.65 -23.32 22.45
N PRO A 116 33.08 -22.58 21.42
CA PRO A 116 32.26 -22.28 20.24
C PRO A 116 32.13 -23.47 19.26
N THR A 117 32.53 -24.68 19.66
CA THR A 117 32.67 -25.82 18.74
C THR A 117 31.30 -26.39 18.36
N LYS A 118 30.93 -26.29 17.07
CA LYS A 118 29.75 -26.96 16.51
C LYS A 118 29.85 -28.48 16.70
N SER A 119 28.94 -29.05 17.49
CA SER A 119 28.79 -30.50 17.60
C SER A 119 27.32 -30.84 17.55
N ASP A 120 26.87 -31.35 16.40
CA ASP A 120 25.48 -31.78 16.14
C ASP A 120 24.97 -32.81 17.19
N LYS A 121 25.90 -33.45 17.92
CA LYS A 121 25.60 -34.40 18.99
C LYS A 121 25.23 -33.75 20.33
N LYS A 122 25.56 -32.48 20.57
CA LYS A 122 25.38 -31.79 21.86
C LYS A 122 24.14 -30.90 21.89
N ASP A 123 23.81 -30.34 20.74
CA ASP A 123 22.68 -29.43 20.54
C ASP A 123 21.33 -29.98 21.04
N PRO A 124 21.02 -31.29 20.86
CA PRO A 124 19.83 -31.91 21.42
C PRO A 124 19.66 -31.72 22.94
N LYS A 125 20.76 -31.75 23.70
CA LYS A 125 20.72 -31.54 25.16
C LYS A 125 20.29 -30.12 25.49
N THR A 126 20.89 -29.13 24.84
CA THR A 126 20.57 -27.71 25.08
C THR A 126 19.11 -27.42 24.75
N ILE A 127 18.62 -27.98 23.64
CA ILE A 127 17.22 -27.87 23.21
C ILE A 127 16.29 -28.46 24.28
N ALA A 128 16.56 -29.67 24.77
CA ALA A 128 15.76 -30.30 25.81
C ALA A 128 15.74 -29.50 27.12
N MET A 129 16.88 -28.92 27.54
CA MET A 129 16.94 -28.07 28.74
C MET A 129 16.10 -26.81 28.60
N LEU A 130 16.14 -26.15 27.43
CA LEU A 130 15.27 -25.00 27.15
C LEU A 130 13.79 -25.38 27.15
N VAL A 131 13.44 -26.58 26.68
CA VAL A 131 12.07 -27.10 26.77
C VAL A 131 11.64 -27.30 28.21
N LYS A 132 12.48 -27.97 29.01
CA LYS A 132 12.26 -28.19 30.45
C LYS A 132 11.99 -26.88 31.20
N ASP A 133 12.71 -25.82 30.85
CA ASP A 133 12.58 -24.51 31.49
C ASP A 133 11.40 -23.65 30.96
N GLY A 134 10.54 -24.23 30.11
CA GLY A 134 9.41 -23.52 29.51
C GLY A 134 9.80 -22.46 28.49
N ARG A 135 11.04 -22.49 27.97
CA ARG A 135 11.59 -21.50 27.03
C ARG A 135 11.39 -21.90 25.56
N TYR A 136 10.20 -22.41 25.25
CA TYR A 136 9.80 -22.87 23.92
C TYR A 136 8.54 -22.15 23.41
N VAL A 137 8.24 -22.29 22.13
CA VAL A 137 7.02 -21.81 21.48
C VAL A 137 6.38 -22.97 20.75
N GLU A 138 5.06 -23.11 20.85
CA GLU A 138 4.33 -24.11 20.07
C GLU A 138 4.14 -23.59 18.64
N PRO A 139 4.64 -24.30 17.61
CA PRO A 139 4.48 -23.86 16.24
C PRO A 139 3.02 -23.99 15.80
N ILE A 140 2.50 -22.94 15.17
CA ILE A 140 1.24 -23.03 14.44
C ILE A 140 1.55 -23.59 13.06
N ILE A 141 1.28 -24.88 12.91
CA ILE A 141 1.32 -25.60 11.64
C ILE A 141 -0.06 -25.39 11.01
N PRO A 142 -0.17 -24.55 9.96
CA PRO A 142 -1.45 -24.28 9.31
C PRO A 142 -1.94 -25.55 8.62
N GLU A 143 -3.26 -25.70 8.55
CA GLU A 143 -3.94 -26.88 7.98
C GLU A 143 -5.04 -26.43 7.03
N GLY A 144 -5.38 -27.31 6.08
CA GLY A 144 -6.41 -27.05 5.08
C GLY A 144 -6.19 -25.73 4.34
N VAL A 145 -7.24 -24.93 4.23
CA VAL A 145 -7.25 -23.64 3.50
C VAL A 145 -6.18 -22.67 4.03
N TYR A 146 -5.87 -22.69 5.33
CA TYR A 146 -4.82 -21.81 5.88
C TYR A 146 -3.42 -22.18 5.40
N ALA A 147 -3.17 -23.47 5.17
CA ALA A 147 -1.89 -23.95 4.63
C ALA A 147 -1.75 -23.55 3.16
N GLU A 148 -2.80 -23.78 2.38
CA GLU A 148 -2.87 -23.38 0.97
C GLU A 148 -2.67 -21.87 0.80
N LEU A 149 -3.34 -21.07 1.64
CA LEU A 149 -3.20 -19.61 1.61
C LEU A 149 -1.77 -19.16 1.94
N ARG A 150 -1.11 -19.80 2.91
CA ARG A 150 0.30 -19.50 3.23
C ARG A 150 1.21 -19.78 2.04
N VAL A 151 1.07 -20.95 1.42
CA VAL A 151 1.86 -21.31 0.23
C VAL A 151 1.58 -20.34 -0.92
N ALA A 152 0.33 -19.96 -1.16
CA ALA A 152 -0.04 -18.99 -2.18
C ALA A 152 0.59 -17.61 -1.93
N MET A 153 0.60 -17.14 -0.68
CA MET A 153 1.25 -15.89 -0.29
C MET A 153 2.78 -15.95 -0.46
N ASP A 154 3.41 -17.08 -0.12
CA ASP A 154 4.86 -17.27 -0.33
C ASP A 154 5.23 -17.27 -1.83
N ILE A 155 4.39 -17.89 -2.67
CA ILE A 155 4.55 -17.84 -4.13
C ILE A 155 4.45 -16.40 -4.61
N LYS A 156 3.44 -15.66 -4.16
CA LYS A 156 3.22 -14.26 -4.53
C LYS A 156 4.40 -13.38 -4.12
N ASP A 157 4.91 -13.53 -2.90
CA ASP A 157 6.05 -12.76 -2.41
C ASP A 157 7.30 -13.01 -3.28
N ARG A 158 7.60 -14.28 -3.58
CA ARG A 158 8.71 -14.65 -4.47
C ARG A 158 8.56 -14.05 -5.88
N LEU A 159 7.37 -14.13 -6.48
CA LEU A 159 7.11 -13.55 -7.80
C LEU A 159 7.26 -12.02 -7.79
N ASN A 160 6.80 -11.35 -6.73
CA ASN A 160 6.95 -9.90 -6.57
C ASN A 160 8.42 -9.46 -6.45
N LYS A 161 9.27 -10.26 -5.79
CA LYS A 161 10.72 -10.01 -5.76
C LYS A 161 11.34 -10.17 -7.15
N GLN A 162 10.96 -11.24 -7.86
CA GLN A 162 11.44 -11.48 -9.23
C GLN A 162 11.04 -10.36 -10.18
N ILE A 163 9.76 -9.96 -10.21
CA ILE A 163 9.31 -8.87 -11.10
C ILE A 163 9.97 -7.54 -10.72
N GLY A 164 10.24 -7.30 -9.43
CA GLY A 164 11.00 -6.14 -8.98
C GLY A 164 12.42 -6.09 -9.56
N MET A 165 13.12 -7.24 -9.59
CA MET A 165 14.44 -7.33 -10.24
C MET A 165 14.36 -7.06 -11.74
N ILE A 166 13.37 -7.66 -12.44
CA ILE A 166 13.18 -7.45 -13.88
C ILE A 166 12.84 -5.98 -14.20
N ARG A 167 11.97 -5.35 -13.40
CA ARG A 167 11.64 -3.92 -13.53
C ARG A 167 12.89 -3.04 -13.47
N ASN A 168 13.76 -3.29 -12.49
CA ASN A 168 15.00 -2.56 -12.34
C ASN A 168 15.95 -2.77 -13.54
N GLN A 169 16.00 -3.98 -14.08
CA GLN A 169 16.79 -4.28 -15.28
C GLN A 169 16.25 -3.56 -16.52
N ILE A 170 14.92 -3.52 -16.70
CA ILE A 170 14.28 -2.79 -17.80
C ILE A 170 14.51 -1.28 -17.66
N THR A 171 14.33 -0.72 -16.47
CA THR A 171 14.58 0.72 -16.23
C THR A 171 16.04 1.06 -16.51
N ARG A 172 16.98 0.26 -16.01
CA ARG A 172 18.42 0.43 -16.33
C ARG A 172 18.68 0.35 -17.83
N TRP A 173 18.02 -0.58 -18.54
CA TRP A 173 18.17 -0.70 -19.99
C TRP A 173 17.69 0.58 -20.69
N ILE A 174 16.52 1.10 -20.30
CA ILE A 174 15.98 2.36 -20.81
C ILE A 174 16.96 3.51 -20.55
N ASP A 175 17.49 3.64 -19.34
CA ASP A 175 18.43 4.72 -18.98
C ASP A 175 19.73 4.68 -19.80
N ILE A 176 20.19 3.49 -20.21
CA ILE A 176 21.42 3.32 -21.01
C ILE A 176 21.17 3.57 -22.51
N TYR A 177 20.07 3.05 -23.05
CA TYR A 177 19.86 2.94 -24.49
C TYR A 177 18.81 3.93 -25.03
N PHE A 178 17.90 4.42 -24.20
CA PHE A 178 16.90 5.43 -24.57
C PHE A 178 16.43 6.26 -23.35
N PRO A 179 17.32 7.06 -22.72
CA PRO A 179 17.00 7.77 -21.48
C PRO A 179 15.81 8.73 -21.60
N GLU A 180 15.55 9.26 -22.80
CA GLU A 180 14.44 10.17 -23.07
C GLU A 180 13.09 9.44 -23.25
N PHE A 181 13.04 8.11 -23.24
CA PHE A 181 11.81 7.33 -23.43
C PHE A 181 10.69 7.77 -22.48
N ASN A 182 11.04 8.05 -21.22
CA ASN A 182 10.07 8.45 -20.19
C ASN A 182 9.49 9.86 -20.40
N THR A 183 10.07 10.67 -21.31
CA THR A 183 9.48 11.95 -21.72
C THR A 183 8.27 11.78 -22.65
N VAL A 184 8.19 10.63 -23.33
CA VAL A 184 7.08 10.25 -24.22
C VAL A 184 6.05 9.42 -23.46
N PHE A 185 6.53 8.50 -22.62
CA PHE A 185 5.71 7.61 -21.80
C PHE A 185 6.00 7.88 -20.32
N SER A 186 5.03 8.41 -19.58
CA SER A 186 5.19 8.65 -18.13
C SER A 186 5.42 7.36 -17.33
N ASP A 187 5.03 6.22 -17.90
CA ASP A 187 5.21 4.89 -17.33
C ASP A 187 5.51 3.91 -18.47
N TRP A 188 6.64 3.22 -18.37
CA TRP A 188 7.06 2.23 -19.36
C TRP A 188 6.23 0.94 -19.30
N GLU A 189 5.51 0.69 -18.19
CA GLU A 189 4.60 -0.46 -18.04
C GLU A 189 3.28 -0.29 -18.81
N GLY A 190 3.04 0.88 -19.41
CA GLY A 190 1.87 1.12 -20.25
C GLY A 190 1.90 0.26 -21.52
N LYS A 191 0.73 -0.23 -21.98
CA LYS A 191 0.62 -1.13 -23.15
C LYS A 191 1.35 -0.63 -24.39
N ALA A 192 1.22 0.66 -24.71
CA ALA A 192 1.90 1.26 -25.87
C ALA A 192 3.43 1.36 -25.70
N ALA A 193 3.91 1.54 -24.47
CA ALA A 193 5.33 1.57 -24.16
C ALA A 193 5.94 0.17 -24.21
N LEU A 194 5.27 -0.84 -23.62
CA LEU A 194 5.70 -2.24 -23.65
C LEU A 194 5.83 -2.76 -25.07
N ILE A 195 4.82 -2.57 -25.93
CA ILE A 195 4.89 -3.02 -27.32
C ILE A 195 5.97 -2.27 -28.13
N THR A 196 6.24 -0.99 -27.80
CA THR A 196 7.37 -0.26 -28.38
C THR A 196 8.70 -0.91 -27.97
N LEU A 197 8.92 -1.16 -26.68
CA LEU A 197 10.13 -1.82 -26.18
C LEU A 197 10.28 -3.27 -26.70
N LYS A 198 9.18 -3.92 -27.06
CA LYS A 198 9.18 -5.28 -27.59
C LYS A 198 9.51 -5.36 -29.08
N GLU A 199 8.94 -4.48 -29.89
CA GLU A 199 9.01 -4.55 -31.36
C GLU A 199 10.05 -3.59 -31.95
N ILE A 200 10.19 -2.40 -31.36
CA ILE A 200 11.06 -1.31 -31.83
C ILE A 200 11.74 -0.57 -30.65
N PRO A 201 12.57 -1.26 -29.84
CA PRO A 201 13.09 -0.72 -28.59
C PRO A 201 14.09 0.44 -28.72
N THR A 202 14.79 0.54 -29.86
CA THR A 202 15.97 1.41 -29.99
C THR A 202 15.63 2.72 -30.69
N PRO A 203 16.28 3.84 -30.31
CA PRO A 203 16.06 5.12 -30.97
C PRO A 203 16.26 5.08 -32.50
N GLU A 204 17.27 4.34 -32.96
CA GLU A 204 17.57 4.18 -34.40
C GLU A 204 16.40 3.54 -35.16
N LYS A 205 15.86 2.40 -34.66
CA LYS A 205 14.70 1.73 -35.27
C LYS A 205 13.43 2.58 -35.22
N ILE A 206 13.27 3.39 -34.19
CA ILE A 206 12.12 4.29 -34.07
C ILE A 206 12.24 5.44 -35.07
N ALA A 207 13.43 6.02 -35.23
CA ALA A 207 13.68 7.13 -36.14
C ALA A 207 13.49 6.77 -37.62
N GLU A 208 13.70 5.49 -37.98
CA GLU A 208 13.48 4.94 -39.32
C GLU A 208 12.00 4.75 -39.68
N LYS A 209 11.08 4.73 -38.69
CA LYS A 209 9.65 4.48 -38.91
C LYS A 209 8.85 5.76 -39.08
N SER A 210 7.79 5.65 -39.88
CA SER A 210 6.76 6.68 -39.96
C SER A 210 5.78 6.62 -38.79
N ALA A 211 5.15 7.75 -38.46
CA ALA A 211 4.12 7.80 -37.42
C ALA A 211 2.94 6.85 -37.70
N GLY A 212 2.66 6.55 -38.98
CA GLY A 212 1.62 5.59 -39.38
C GLY A 212 1.98 4.15 -39.03
N GLU A 213 3.25 3.76 -39.22
CA GLU A 213 3.75 2.42 -38.88
C GLU A 213 3.85 2.20 -37.37
N ILE A 214 4.25 3.21 -36.60
CA ILE A 214 4.25 3.11 -35.13
C ILE A 214 2.82 2.92 -34.62
N LEU A 215 1.85 3.64 -35.20
CA LEU A 215 0.44 3.47 -34.86
C LEU A 215 -0.09 2.08 -35.23
N SER A 216 0.36 1.47 -36.33
CA SER A 216 -0.06 0.11 -36.68
C SER A 216 0.51 -0.93 -35.72
N ILE A 217 1.76 -0.75 -35.25
CA ILE A 217 2.35 -1.58 -34.19
C ILE A 217 1.52 -1.45 -32.90
N TRP A 218 1.24 -0.24 -32.44
CA TRP A 218 0.45 -0.02 -31.22
C TRP A 218 -0.96 -0.59 -31.29
N LYS A 219 -1.60 -0.54 -32.46
CA LYS A 219 -2.95 -1.09 -32.67
C LYS A 219 -3.04 -2.61 -32.52
N LYS A 220 -1.92 -3.34 -32.53
CA LYS A 220 -1.92 -4.79 -32.24
C LYS A 220 -2.45 -5.09 -30.83
N GLU A 221 -2.12 -4.24 -29.85
CA GLU A 221 -2.47 -4.45 -28.43
C GLU A 221 -3.29 -3.31 -27.80
N VAL A 222 -3.36 -2.14 -28.44
CA VAL A 222 -4.06 -0.96 -27.92
C VAL A 222 -5.18 -0.51 -28.86
N GLN A 223 -6.43 -0.75 -28.46
CA GLN A 223 -7.61 -0.43 -29.27
C GLN A 223 -8.05 1.04 -29.17
N ARG A 224 -7.76 1.76 -28.07
CA ARG A 224 -8.13 3.17 -27.85
C ARG A 224 -7.01 3.91 -27.10
N GLY A 225 -6.77 5.18 -27.43
CA GLY A 225 -5.97 6.10 -26.59
C GLY A 225 -4.56 6.46 -27.08
N VAL A 226 -4.06 5.90 -28.19
CA VAL A 226 -2.74 6.27 -28.74
C VAL A 226 -2.89 7.10 -30.01
N GLY A 227 -2.61 8.40 -29.90
CA GLY A 227 -2.79 9.38 -30.96
C GLY A 227 -1.52 9.59 -31.80
N LYS A 228 -1.72 10.03 -33.06
CA LYS A 228 -0.64 10.36 -34.01
C LYS A 228 0.39 11.34 -33.43
N LYS A 229 -0.04 12.28 -32.58
CA LYS A 229 0.83 13.23 -31.88
C LYS A 229 1.91 12.54 -31.02
N ARG A 230 1.56 11.44 -30.35
CA ARG A 230 2.51 10.71 -29.48
C ARG A 230 3.53 9.92 -30.30
N ALA A 231 3.12 9.35 -31.43
CA ALA A 231 4.03 8.69 -32.36
C ALA A 231 5.02 9.69 -32.99
N ILE A 232 4.55 10.90 -33.34
CA ILE A 232 5.43 11.98 -33.81
C ILE A 232 6.44 12.36 -32.73
N LYS A 233 5.97 12.62 -31.50
CA LYS A 233 6.85 12.94 -30.37
C LYS A 233 7.89 11.83 -30.13
N LEU A 234 7.49 10.57 -30.21
CA LEU A 234 8.41 9.43 -30.06
C LEU A 234 9.52 9.45 -31.11
N ILE A 235 9.19 9.72 -32.37
CA ILE A 235 10.17 9.82 -33.47
C ILE A 235 11.11 11.01 -33.26
N GLU A 236 10.59 12.17 -32.89
CA GLU A 236 11.38 13.37 -32.61
C GLU A 236 12.37 13.11 -31.47
N THR A 237 11.89 12.59 -30.35
CA THR A 237 12.72 12.25 -29.18
C THR A 237 13.75 11.17 -29.52
N ALA A 238 13.43 10.19 -30.37
CA ALA A 238 14.37 9.17 -30.79
C ALA A 238 15.50 9.72 -31.67
N LYS A 239 15.22 10.70 -32.54
CA LYS A 239 16.25 11.34 -33.39
C LYS A 239 17.29 12.12 -32.57
N GLU A 240 16.86 12.72 -31.46
CA GLU A 240 17.71 13.53 -30.59
C GLU A 240 18.31 12.73 -29.42
N SER A 241 18.04 11.42 -29.33
CA SER A 241 18.44 10.63 -28.17
C SER A 241 19.95 10.53 -28.00
N VAL A 242 20.41 10.69 -26.75
CA VAL A 242 21.82 10.52 -26.34
C VAL A 242 22.16 9.08 -25.94
N GLY A 243 21.21 8.15 -26.12
CA GLY A 243 21.35 6.74 -25.78
C GLY A 243 22.58 6.07 -26.42
N LYS A 244 23.10 5.03 -25.77
CA LYS A 244 24.31 4.32 -26.21
C LYS A 244 24.10 3.67 -27.58
N LYS A 245 24.93 4.05 -28.57
CA LYS A 245 24.85 3.59 -29.97
C LYS A 245 25.66 2.32 -30.30
N GLN A 246 26.46 1.82 -29.35
CA GLN A 246 27.29 0.63 -29.56
C GLN A 246 26.69 -0.61 -28.88
N GLY A 247 26.80 -1.76 -29.54
CA GLY A 247 26.26 -3.03 -29.02
C GLY A 247 24.75 -3.19 -29.17
N ILE A 248 24.11 -2.40 -30.03
CA ILE A 248 22.65 -2.33 -30.21
C ILE A 248 22.01 -3.70 -30.43
N LYS A 249 22.58 -4.56 -31.28
CA LYS A 249 22.01 -5.88 -31.57
C LYS A 249 21.76 -6.74 -30.31
N MET A 250 22.71 -6.75 -29.38
CA MET A 250 22.56 -7.51 -28.13
C MET A 250 21.69 -6.76 -27.12
N ALA A 251 21.71 -5.43 -27.12
CA ALA A 251 20.81 -4.63 -26.30
C ALA A 251 19.33 -4.90 -26.67
N GLU A 252 19.02 -5.00 -27.96
CA GLU A 252 17.66 -5.34 -28.44
C GLU A 252 17.22 -6.73 -28.01
N TYR A 253 18.14 -7.70 -28.05
CA TYR A 253 17.86 -9.06 -27.57
C TYR A 253 17.63 -9.08 -26.05
N GLU A 254 18.43 -8.32 -25.29
CA GLU A 254 18.31 -8.18 -23.84
C GLU A 254 16.94 -7.61 -23.44
N ILE A 255 16.54 -6.46 -23.98
CA ILE A 255 15.25 -5.84 -23.62
C ILE A 255 14.07 -6.72 -24.02
N LYS A 256 14.13 -7.37 -25.18
CA LYS A 256 13.08 -8.30 -25.59
C LYS A 256 12.93 -9.45 -24.57
N THR A 257 14.05 -10.03 -24.16
CA THR A 257 14.09 -11.10 -23.15
C THR A 257 13.53 -10.62 -21.80
N LEU A 258 13.90 -9.42 -21.37
CA LEU A 258 13.42 -8.83 -20.12
C LEU A 258 11.91 -8.54 -20.16
N ILE A 259 11.39 -8.04 -21.29
CA ILE A 259 9.95 -7.78 -21.47
C ILE A 259 9.15 -9.08 -21.47
N GLU A 260 9.63 -10.14 -22.15
CA GLU A 260 9.00 -11.46 -22.12
C GLU A 260 8.95 -12.05 -20.70
N GLN A 261 10.04 -11.91 -19.93
CA GLN A 261 10.06 -12.31 -18.51
C GLN A 261 9.10 -11.48 -17.67
N TYR A 262 9.05 -10.17 -17.89
CA TYR A 262 8.12 -9.27 -17.18
C TYR A 262 6.66 -9.66 -17.43
N GLU A 263 6.27 -9.86 -18.69
CA GLU A 263 4.91 -10.28 -19.08
C GLU A 263 4.55 -11.64 -18.45
N PHE A 264 5.48 -12.60 -18.49
CA PHE A 264 5.29 -13.92 -17.89
C PHE A 264 5.07 -13.83 -16.37
N LEU A 265 5.94 -13.12 -15.65
CA LEU A 265 5.83 -12.94 -14.21
C LEU A 265 4.56 -12.20 -13.82
N LYS A 266 4.18 -11.17 -14.58
CA LYS A 266 2.94 -10.42 -14.35
C LYS A 266 1.71 -11.32 -14.45
N LYS A 267 1.66 -12.18 -15.48
CA LYS A 267 0.60 -13.18 -15.64
C LYS A 267 0.56 -14.17 -14.48
N GLN A 268 1.72 -14.69 -14.05
CA GLN A 268 1.78 -15.60 -12.90
C GLN A 268 1.31 -14.93 -11.59
N ILE A 269 1.64 -13.65 -11.38
CA ILE A 269 1.15 -12.89 -10.23
C ILE A 269 -0.38 -12.79 -10.28
N GLU A 270 -0.96 -12.42 -11.44
CA GLU A 270 -2.41 -12.35 -11.63
C GLU A 270 -3.11 -13.70 -11.34
N GLU A 271 -2.54 -14.81 -11.82
CA GLU A 271 -3.07 -16.15 -11.58
C GLU A 271 -3.02 -16.54 -10.09
N VAL A 272 -1.94 -16.19 -9.40
CA VAL A 272 -1.79 -16.46 -7.95
C VAL A 272 -2.69 -15.55 -7.13
N GLU A 273 -2.85 -14.29 -7.52
CA GLU A 273 -3.79 -13.36 -6.88
C GLU A 273 -5.22 -13.89 -6.96
N LYS A 274 -5.64 -14.37 -8.13
CA LYS A 274 -6.96 -14.99 -8.28
C LYS A 274 -7.16 -16.20 -7.36
N LYS A 275 -6.15 -17.07 -7.24
CA LYS A 275 -6.20 -18.20 -6.30
C LYS A 275 -6.27 -17.75 -4.84
N ILE A 276 -5.57 -16.69 -4.46
CA ILE A 276 -5.66 -16.12 -3.12
C ILE A 276 -7.08 -15.60 -2.85
N GLU A 277 -7.69 -14.93 -3.82
CA GLU A 277 -9.09 -14.46 -3.71
C GLU A 277 -10.08 -15.63 -3.56
N GLU A 278 -9.87 -16.74 -4.26
CA GLU A 278 -10.69 -17.95 -4.12
C GLU A 278 -10.54 -18.58 -2.72
N LEU A 279 -9.29 -18.74 -2.23
CA LEU A 279 -9.00 -19.36 -0.94
C LEU A 279 -9.49 -18.53 0.25
N ILE A 280 -9.35 -17.19 0.19
CA ILE A 280 -9.64 -16.33 1.35
C ILE A 280 -11.13 -16.29 1.70
N VAL A 281 -12.01 -16.51 0.71
CA VAL A 281 -13.47 -16.48 0.90
C VAL A 281 -13.96 -17.68 1.72
N GLU A 282 -13.22 -18.78 1.73
CA GLU A 282 -13.54 -19.98 2.52
C GLU A 282 -13.21 -19.81 4.02
N ILE A 283 -12.44 -18.78 4.38
CA ILE A 283 -11.95 -18.60 5.74
C ILE A 283 -12.95 -17.81 6.60
N PRO A 284 -13.38 -18.34 7.75
CA PRO A 284 -14.26 -17.63 8.68
C PRO A 284 -13.66 -16.29 9.17
N GLY A 285 -14.49 -15.26 9.30
CA GLY A 285 -14.09 -13.94 9.81
C GLY A 285 -13.44 -12.99 8.79
N VAL A 286 -13.15 -13.45 7.56
CA VAL A 286 -12.52 -12.63 6.52
C VAL A 286 -13.45 -11.53 6.01
N LYS A 287 -14.74 -11.82 5.88
CA LYS A 287 -15.72 -10.85 5.38
C LYS A 287 -15.77 -9.61 6.27
N GLU A 288 -15.79 -9.81 7.58
CA GLU A 288 -15.78 -8.78 8.60
C GLU A 288 -14.49 -7.96 8.57
N LEU A 289 -13.34 -8.60 8.30
CA LEU A 289 -12.05 -7.90 8.16
C LEU A 289 -12.01 -7.02 6.90
N LEU A 290 -12.65 -7.45 5.81
CA LEU A 290 -12.73 -6.67 4.56
C LEU A 290 -13.71 -5.49 4.64
N GLU A 291 -14.66 -5.50 5.58
CA GLU A 291 -15.54 -4.35 5.84
C GLU A 291 -14.79 -3.17 6.49
N ILE A 292 -13.59 -3.41 7.04
CA ILE A 292 -12.77 -2.35 7.64
C ILE A 292 -12.23 -1.44 6.54
N LYS A 293 -12.71 -0.20 6.51
CA LYS A 293 -12.30 0.81 5.52
C LYS A 293 -10.78 0.98 5.50
N GLY A 294 -10.17 0.70 4.35
CA GLY A 294 -8.72 0.81 4.12
C GLY A 294 -7.96 -0.52 4.18
N ILE A 295 -8.62 -1.63 4.53
CA ILE A 295 -8.02 -2.96 4.51
C ILE A 295 -8.43 -3.70 3.22
N GLY A 296 -7.46 -4.04 2.39
CA GLY A 296 -7.67 -4.79 1.14
C GLY A 296 -7.44 -6.29 1.29
N ILE A 297 -7.90 -7.05 0.29
CA ILE A 297 -7.79 -8.53 0.26
C ILE A 297 -6.36 -9.03 0.47
N ASN A 298 -5.37 -8.36 -0.11
CA ASN A 298 -3.96 -8.69 0.05
C ASN A 298 -3.46 -8.53 1.50
N THR A 299 -3.97 -7.52 2.21
CA THR A 299 -3.61 -7.27 3.61
C THR A 299 -4.24 -8.33 4.52
N VAL A 300 -5.51 -8.67 4.28
CA VAL A 300 -6.19 -9.74 5.02
C VAL A 300 -5.53 -11.09 4.73
N ALA A 301 -5.26 -11.41 3.46
CA ALA A 301 -4.61 -12.65 3.06
C ALA A 301 -3.25 -12.82 3.73
N GLY A 302 -2.40 -11.79 3.69
CA GLY A 302 -1.08 -11.83 4.34
C GLY A 302 -1.19 -11.97 5.86
N PHE A 303 -2.16 -11.28 6.49
CA PHE A 303 -2.40 -11.42 7.92
C PHE A 303 -2.84 -12.84 8.29
N ILE A 304 -3.84 -13.39 7.60
CA ILE A 304 -4.36 -14.73 7.87
C ILE A 304 -3.33 -15.81 7.53
N ALA A 305 -2.55 -15.66 6.46
CA ALA A 305 -1.46 -16.58 6.12
C ALA A 305 -0.44 -16.71 7.25
N GLU A 306 -0.14 -15.62 7.95
CA GLU A 306 0.82 -15.62 9.06
C GLU A 306 0.20 -16.08 10.39
N VAL A 307 -0.98 -15.55 10.71
CA VAL A 307 -1.65 -15.78 12.00
C VAL A 307 -2.35 -17.13 12.04
N GLY A 308 -2.80 -17.65 10.89
CA GLY A 308 -3.68 -18.81 10.81
C GLY A 308 -5.07 -18.51 11.37
N ASP A 309 -5.73 -19.56 11.86
CA ASP A 309 -7.06 -19.48 12.45
C ASP A 309 -7.10 -18.56 13.69
N ILE A 310 -7.83 -17.46 13.58
CA ILE A 310 -7.93 -16.42 14.61
C ILE A 310 -8.69 -16.92 15.85
N GLU A 311 -9.59 -17.90 15.70
CA GLU A 311 -10.38 -18.44 16.82
C GLU A 311 -9.50 -19.17 17.85
N LYS A 312 -8.30 -19.60 17.45
CA LYS A 312 -7.31 -20.21 18.35
C LYS A 312 -6.67 -19.21 19.32
N TYR A 313 -6.98 -17.91 19.20
CA TYR A 313 -6.45 -16.86 20.07
C TYR A 313 -7.54 -16.30 20.99
N GLU A 314 -7.31 -16.40 22.30
CA GLU A 314 -8.19 -15.84 23.33
C GLU A 314 -7.99 -14.33 23.52
N HIS A 315 -6.84 -13.77 23.13
CA HIS A 315 -6.51 -12.37 23.40
C HIS A 315 -5.65 -11.72 22.29
N PRO A 316 -5.97 -10.49 21.82
CA PRO A 316 -5.24 -9.81 20.73
C PRO A 316 -3.73 -9.67 20.91
N LYS A 317 -3.27 -9.47 22.16
CA LYS A 317 -1.84 -9.47 22.52
C LYS A 317 -1.08 -10.73 22.07
N GLN A 318 -1.74 -11.88 21.94
CA GLN A 318 -1.10 -13.10 21.44
C GLN A 318 -0.70 -12.95 19.97
N ILE A 319 -1.58 -12.37 19.16
CA ILE A 319 -1.31 -12.06 17.75
C ILE A 319 -0.23 -10.99 17.64
N GLN A 320 -0.29 -9.94 18.47
CA GLN A 320 0.76 -8.89 18.50
C GLN A 320 2.15 -9.46 18.83
N LYS A 321 2.24 -10.47 19.72
CA LYS A 321 3.50 -11.13 20.06
C LYS A 321 4.12 -11.90 18.90
N LEU A 322 3.34 -12.36 17.91
CA LEU A 322 3.87 -13.03 16.71
C LEU A 322 4.70 -12.07 15.85
N GLY A 323 4.36 -10.78 15.85
CA GLY A 323 5.18 -9.73 15.23
C GLY A 323 6.53 -9.53 15.93
N GLY A 324 6.68 -10.01 17.17
CA GLY A 324 7.95 -10.08 17.89
C GLY A 324 8.62 -8.75 18.23
N LEU A 325 7.85 -7.67 18.21
CA LEU A 325 8.26 -6.31 18.55
C LEU A 325 7.97 -6.08 20.04
N ASN A 326 9.00 -6.09 20.88
CA ASN A 326 8.92 -5.67 22.29
C ASN A 326 10.00 -4.60 22.56
N LEU A 327 9.75 -3.69 23.49
CA LEU A 327 10.78 -2.78 23.98
C LEU A 327 11.76 -3.55 24.88
N VAL A 328 13.06 -3.43 24.63
CA VAL A 328 14.14 -4.08 25.37
C VAL A 328 15.16 -3.02 25.78
N GLU A 329 15.38 -2.92 27.09
CA GLU A 329 16.40 -2.08 27.69
C GLU A 329 17.46 -2.99 28.29
N ASN A 330 18.74 -2.74 28.01
CA ASN A 330 19.84 -3.54 28.58
C ASN A 330 20.56 -2.73 29.66
N SER A 331 19.98 -2.73 30.85
CA SER A 331 20.48 -1.98 32.00
C SER A 331 21.19 -2.91 33.00
N SER A 332 22.38 -2.52 33.46
CA SER A 332 23.05 -3.11 34.63
C SER A 332 23.12 -2.07 35.73
N GLY A 333 23.29 -2.47 37.00
CA GLY A 333 23.05 -1.61 38.18
C GLY A 333 23.74 -0.23 38.21
N LYS A 334 24.76 0.05 37.38
CA LYS A 334 25.38 1.38 37.21
C LYS A 334 25.25 1.98 35.80
N HIS A 335 24.74 1.25 34.81
CA HIS A 335 24.61 1.68 33.42
C HIS A 335 23.20 1.40 32.90
N LYS A 336 22.47 2.45 32.54
CA LYS A 336 21.16 2.33 31.91
C LYS A 336 21.33 2.33 30.40
N GLY A 337 21.16 1.17 29.77
CA GLY A 337 21.34 1.01 28.32
C GLY A 337 20.16 1.57 27.54
N GLU A 338 20.37 1.81 26.25
CA GLU A 338 19.32 2.30 25.34
C GLU A 338 18.14 1.31 25.24
N THR A 339 16.92 1.83 25.27
CA THR A 339 15.73 1.02 24.97
C THR A 339 15.63 0.84 23.46
N THR A 340 15.79 -0.40 22.99
CA THR A 340 15.72 -0.82 21.60
C THR A 340 14.48 -1.70 21.38
N ILE A 341 14.00 -1.84 20.14
CA ILE A 341 12.92 -2.79 19.83
C ILE A 341 13.55 -4.16 19.54
N SER A 342 13.14 -5.20 20.28
CA SER A 342 13.52 -6.58 19.99
C SER A 342 13.00 -6.99 18.62
N LYS A 343 13.86 -7.62 17.83
CA LYS A 343 13.49 -8.26 16.57
C LYS A 343 13.50 -9.78 16.76
N ARG A 344 12.50 -10.29 17.48
CA ARG A 344 12.37 -11.74 17.77
C ARG A 344 11.14 -12.36 17.09
N GLY A 345 10.53 -11.65 16.15
CA GLY A 345 9.40 -12.10 15.33
C GLY A 345 9.85 -12.72 14.01
N ARG A 346 8.90 -13.11 13.16
CA ARG A 346 9.17 -13.63 11.81
C ARG A 346 9.66 -12.49 10.88
N GLU A 347 10.66 -12.77 10.04
CA GLU A 347 11.34 -11.77 9.20
C GLU A 347 10.53 -11.34 7.96
N GLY A 348 10.64 -10.06 7.59
CA GLY A 348 10.15 -9.48 6.33
C GLY A 348 11.17 -8.48 5.76
N GLU A 349 11.35 -8.49 4.43
CA GLU A 349 12.46 -7.87 3.70
C GLU A 349 12.35 -6.34 3.51
N THR A 350 13.08 -5.57 4.32
CA THR A 350 13.75 -4.28 4.01
C THR A 350 14.56 -3.77 5.21
N THR A 351 14.41 -4.44 6.36
CA THR A 351 15.08 -4.11 7.61
C THR A 351 16.53 -4.61 7.60
N GLY A 352 17.51 -3.75 7.85
CA GLY A 352 18.91 -4.19 7.90
C GLY A 352 19.93 -3.20 7.36
N SER A 353 19.55 -2.45 6.32
CA SER A 353 20.42 -1.49 5.62
C SER A 353 20.76 -0.29 6.51
N ILE A 354 21.98 0.23 6.37
CA ILE A 354 22.44 1.43 7.09
C ILE A 354 22.24 2.64 6.18
N ILE A 355 21.61 3.69 6.71
CA ILE A 355 21.50 5.01 6.09
C ILE A 355 22.32 6.02 6.88
N THR A 356 22.96 6.94 6.17
CA THR A 356 23.70 8.04 6.78
C THR A 356 22.80 9.26 6.83
N VAL A 357 22.57 9.79 8.04
CA VAL A 357 21.71 10.95 8.27
C VAL A 357 22.58 12.09 8.80
N LYS A 358 22.53 13.23 8.12
CA LYS A 358 23.09 14.48 8.61
C LYS A 358 22.03 15.23 9.38
N THR A 359 22.25 15.42 10.68
CA THR A 359 21.34 16.18 11.54
C THR A 359 21.47 17.69 11.29
N ALA A 360 20.49 18.48 11.73
CA ALA A 360 20.50 19.94 11.59
C ALA A 360 21.69 20.63 12.29
N SER A 361 22.28 19.98 13.31
CA SER A 361 23.51 20.43 13.97
C SER A 361 24.79 20.12 13.18
N GLY A 362 24.66 19.48 12.02
CA GLY A 362 25.78 19.09 11.15
C GLY A 362 26.40 17.74 11.48
N ALA A 363 25.99 17.09 12.57
CA ALA A 363 26.51 15.77 12.95
C ALA A 363 26.02 14.68 11.99
N ILE A 364 26.95 13.90 11.45
CA ILE A 364 26.72 12.81 10.51
C ILE A 364 26.68 11.50 11.29
N ASN A 365 25.55 10.80 11.24
CA ASN A 365 25.35 9.56 11.99
C ASN A 365 24.74 8.46 11.13
N ASN A 366 25.18 7.23 11.37
CA ASN A 366 24.72 6.06 10.65
C ASN A 366 23.56 5.39 11.42
N PHE A 367 22.40 5.28 10.78
CA PHE A 367 21.21 4.66 11.33
C PHE A 367 20.87 3.39 10.56
N LYS A 368 20.60 2.31 11.28
CA LYS A 368 20.11 1.07 10.66
C LYS A 368 18.60 1.18 10.44
N ILE A 369 18.13 0.96 9.21
CA ILE A 369 16.69 0.88 8.89
C ILE A 369 16.11 -0.32 9.62
N ILE A 370 15.18 -0.06 10.54
CA ILE A 370 14.53 -1.08 11.36
C ILE A 370 13.11 -1.41 10.95
N GLY A 371 12.50 -0.60 10.09
CA GLY A 371 11.16 -0.78 9.56
C GLY A 371 10.90 0.29 8.50
N VAL A 372 10.03 -0.03 7.54
CA VAL A 372 9.56 0.92 6.53
C VAL A 372 8.05 1.02 6.70
N ILE A 373 7.56 2.23 6.93
CA ILE A 373 6.12 2.50 7.02
C ILE A 373 5.69 3.05 5.67
N LYS A 374 4.72 2.40 5.04
CA LYS A 374 4.05 2.94 3.86
C LYS A 374 3.05 3.98 4.32
N PHE A 375 3.29 5.25 4.03
CA PHE A 375 2.26 6.28 4.12
C PHE A 375 1.38 6.22 2.87
N ASP A 376 0.07 6.40 3.05
CA ASP A 376 -0.78 6.69 1.90
C ASP A 376 -0.36 8.03 1.32
N ASN A 377 0.03 8.03 0.04
CA ASN A 377 0.42 9.20 -0.73
C ASN A 377 -0.81 10.08 -1.03
N GLY A 378 -1.47 10.60 0.01
CA GLY A 378 -2.55 11.56 -0.11
C GLY A 378 -2.01 12.94 -0.49
N PHE A 379 -2.85 13.78 -1.09
CA PHE A 379 -2.55 15.17 -1.44
C PHE A 379 -1.91 15.98 -0.31
N LEU A 380 -2.33 15.72 0.93
CA LEU A 380 -1.73 16.31 2.14
C LEU A 380 -0.26 15.90 2.35
N SER A 381 0.11 14.67 2.02
CA SER A 381 1.50 14.22 2.06
C SER A 381 2.37 14.95 1.04
N GLY A 382 1.83 15.34 -0.12
CA GLY A 382 2.58 16.08 -1.15
C GLY A 382 2.73 17.58 -0.86
N ILE A 383 1.85 18.16 -0.04
CA ILE A 383 1.98 19.55 0.43
C ILE A 383 2.98 19.63 1.61
N VAL A 384 3.11 18.56 2.40
CA VAL A 384 4.02 18.49 3.54
C VAL A 384 5.41 17.96 3.16
N ASN A 385 5.48 17.05 2.17
CA ASN A 385 6.75 16.61 1.57
C ASN A 385 7.14 17.59 0.46
N SER A 386 7.74 18.72 0.85
CA SER A 386 8.52 19.53 -0.09
C SER A 386 9.76 18.74 -0.54
N ASP A 387 10.36 19.15 -1.67
CA ASP A 387 11.63 18.59 -2.19
C ASP A 387 12.78 18.61 -1.15
N ASP A 388 12.65 19.40 -0.08
CA ASP A 388 13.60 19.46 1.04
C ASP A 388 13.49 18.29 2.04
N PHE A 389 12.39 17.54 2.05
CA PHE A 389 12.17 16.40 2.97
C PHE A 389 11.74 15.14 2.21
N PRO A 390 12.63 14.53 1.41
CA PRO A 390 12.30 13.36 0.58
C PRO A 390 11.95 12.10 1.39
N VAL A 391 12.31 12.06 2.68
CA VAL A 391 12.09 10.91 3.57
C VAL A 391 11.75 11.38 4.98
N THR A 392 10.65 10.86 5.55
CA THR A 392 10.32 11.02 6.97
C THR A 392 11.00 9.90 7.78
N LEU A 393 11.83 10.27 8.76
CA LEU A 393 12.52 9.33 9.64
C LEU A 393 11.89 9.32 11.04
N PHE A 394 11.52 8.15 11.53
CA PHE A 394 11.11 7.97 12.93
C PHE A 394 12.29 7.44 13.74
N ILE A 395 12.84 8.29 14.61
CA ILE A 395 13.97 7.98 15.47
C ILE A 395 13.47 8.07 16.92
N PRO A 396 13.86 7.14 17.81
CA PRO A 396 13.55 7.27 19.23
C PRO A 396 14.00 8.63 19.77
N LEU A 397 13.14 9.31 20.54
CA LEU A 397 13.39 10.66 21.05
C LEU A 397 14.72 10.75 21.78
N THR A 398 15.03 9.78 22.63
CA THR A 398 16.28 9.71 23.40
C THR A 398 17.51 9.60 22.50
N THR A 399 17.43 8.83 21.40
CA THR A 399 18.50 8.71 20.42
C THR A 399 18.75 10.04 19.72
N LEU A 400 17.68 10.74 19.32
CA LEU A 400 17.79 12.05 18.70
C LEU A 400 18.40 13.09 19.67
N GLN A 401 17.99 13.09 20.94
CA GLN A 401 18.50 14.00 21.97
C GLN A 401 20.00 13.81 22.24
N ASN A 402 20.48 12.56 22.25
CA ASN A 402 21.89 12.24 22.42
C ASN A 402 22.76 12.71 21.22
N ILE A 403 22.22 12.61 20.01
CA ILE A 403 22.98 12.82 18.77
C ILE A 403 22.92 14.27 18.27
N SER A 404 21.79 14.94 18.44
CA SER A 404 21.54 16.26 17.85
C SER A 404 22.24 17.40 18.61
N GLY A 405 22.73 17.16 19.83
CA GLY A 405 23.38 18.19 20.66
C GLY A 405 22.42 19.30 21.13
N THR A 406 21.11 19.16 20.88
CA THR A 406 20.08 20.16 21.24
C THR A 406 19.59 20.03 22.69
N GLY A 407 20.06 19.00 23.42
CA GLY A 407 19.67 18.71 24.80
C GLY A 407 18.26 18.11 24.91
N ASN A 408 17.62 18.25 26.08
CA ASN A 408 16.27 17.73 26.34
C ASN A 408 15.12 18.59 25.74
N LYS A 409 15.38 19.28 24.62
CA LYS A 409 14.36 20.14 23.99
C LYS A 409 13.40 19.29 23.15
N VAL A 410 12.13 19.64 23.21
CA VAL A 410 11.05 19.03 22.40
C VAL A 410 10.30 20.17 21.72
N ASP A 411 10.28 20.17 20.39
CA ASP A 411 9.68 21.26 19.62
C ASP A 411 8.15 21.12 19.52
N VAL A 412 7.64 19.88 19.43
CA VAL A 412 6.21 19.59 19.25
C VAL A 412 5.78 18.42 20.14
N LEU A 413 4.65 18.58 20.83
CA LEU A 413 3.99 17.54 21.60
C LEU A 413 2.64 17.20 20.98
N TYR A 414 2.42 15.92 20.67
CA TYR A 414 1.16 15.43 20.13
C TYR A 414 0.31 14.82 21.24
N PHE A 415 -0.96 15.25 21.30
CA PHE A 415 -1.96 14.72 22.22
C PHE A 415 -3.12 14.12 21.43
N SER A 416 -3.59 12.94 21.85
CA SER A 416 -4.76 12.29 21.26
C SER A 416 -5.78 11.98 22.35
N THR A 417 -7.06 12.06 22.00
CA THR A 417 -8.18 11.69 22.89
C THR A 417 -9.15 10.80 22.12
N THR A 418 -9.65 9.76 22.80
CA THR A 418 -10.65 8.84 22.25
C THR A 418 -12.08 9.30 22.50
N LYS A 419 -12.28 10.27 23.40
CA LYS A 419 -13.60 10.82 23.72
C LYS A 419 -13.90 12.02 22.82
N LYS A 420 -15.16 12.15 22.37
CA LYS A 420 -15.68 13.34 21.65
C LYS A 420 -15.85 14.52 22.62
N GLU A 421 -14.77 14.95 23.26
CA GLU A 421 -14.74 16.11 24.13
C GLU A 421 -14.35 17.37 23.33
N ASN A 422 -14.59 18.55 23.91
CA ASN A 422 -14.24 19.82 23.27
C ASN A 422 -12.71 20.01 23.26
N LEU A 423 -12.09 19.78 22.10
CA LEU A 423 -10.64 19.86 21.91
C LEU A 423 -10.06 21.20 22.36
N LYS A 424 -10.76 22.32 22.16
CA LYS A 424 -10.28 23.65 22.57
C LYS A 424 -10.10 23.75 24.09
N GLN A 425 -11.10 23.27 24.84
CA GLN A 425 -11.03 23.27 26.30
C GLN A 425 -9.93 22.35 26.84
N ILE A 426 -9.67 21.22 26.16
CA ILE A 426 -8.57 20.32 26.51
C ILE A 426 -7.22 20.99 26.23
N SER A 427 -7.08 21.62 25.05
CA SER A 427 -5.88 22.36 24.67
C SER A 427 -5.55 23.46 25.67
N ASP A 428 -6.53 24.27 26.09
CA ASP A 428 -6.32 25.34 27.07
C ASP A 428 -5.87 24.78 28.43
N LYS A 429 -6.44 23.63 28.86
CA LYS A 429 -6.02 22.94 30.08
C LYS A 429 -4.58 22.41 29.97
N ILE A 430 -4.20 21.84 28.83
CA ILE A 430 -2.85 21.32 28.61
C ILE A 430 -1.83 22.45 28.65
N ILE A 431 -2.09 23.56 27.95
CA ILE A 431 -1.22 24.75 28.01
C ILE A 431 -1.05 25.19 29.46
N LYS A 432 -2.15 25.33 30.19
CA LYS A 432 -2.11 25.75 31.60
C LYS A 432 -1.29 24.80 32.48
N ILE A 433 -1.38 23.48 32.26
CA ILE A 433 -0.56 22.50 32.99
C ILE A 433 0.92 22.64 32.63
N LEU A 434 1.25 22.82 31.35
CA LEU A 434 2.64 23.00 30.89
C LEU A 434 3.26 24.30 31.42
N GLU A 435 2.49 25.39 31.41
CA GLU A 435 2.87 26.69 31.97
C GLU A 435 3.12 26.61 33.48
N LEU A 436 2.23 25.94 34.22
CA LEU A 436 2.38 25.71 35.66
C LEU A 436 3.62 24.85 35.97
N ASN A 437 3.83 23.76 35.23
CA ASN A 437 4.95 22.84 35.49
C ASN A 437 6.32 23.46 35.14
N HIS A 438 6.38 24.35 34.16
CA HIS A 438 7.63 25.00 33.74
C HIS A 438 7.78 26.43 34.24
N ASN A 439 6.85 26.91 35.06
CA ASN A 439 6.82 28.25 35.63
C ASN A 439 7.05 29.37 34.58
N ASN A 440 6.36 29.24 33.44
CA ASN A 440 6.43 30.19 32.34
C ASN A 440 5.00 30.54 31.86
N LYS A 441 4.85 31.68 31.16
CA LYS A 441 3.56 32.12 30.59
C LYS A 441 3.73 32.44 29.11
N ASP A 442 2.70 32.13 28.32
CA ASP A 442 2.59 32.46 26.90
C ASP A 442 3.72 31.86 26.05
N LYS A 443 4.23 30.68 26.46
CA LYS A 443 5.31 29.96 25.75
C LYS A 443 4.83 28.76 24.95
N TYR A 444 3.58 28.34 25.12
CA TYR A 444 3.00 27.19 24.43
C TYR A 444 1.83 27.63 23.55
N ILE A 445 1.75 27.06 22.36
CA ILE A 445 0.63 27.24 21.44
C ILE A 445 0.06 25.86 21.17
N ALA A 446 -1.24 25.69 21.40
CA ALA A 446 -1.93 24.48 21.01
C ALA A 446 -2.57 24.68 19.63
N GLN A 447 -2.27 23.77 18.71
CA GLN A 447 -2.89 23.72 17.40
C GLN A 447 -3.73 22.45 17.34
N THR A 448 -5.04 22.59 17.10
CA THR A 448 -5.91 21.42 16.94
C THR A 448 -5.98 20.99 15.48
N MET A 449 -6.32 19.72 15.23
CA MET A 449 -6.58 19.25 13.87
C MET A 449 -7.72 20.04 13.20
N LYS A 450 -8.66 20.58 13.98
CA LYS A 450 -9.74 21.43 13.48
C LYS A 450 -9.20 22.78 12.99
N ASP A 451 -8.18 23.34 13.62
CA ASP A 451 -7.55 24.58 13.19
C ASP A 451 -6.82 24.39 11.86
N ILE A 452 -6.10 23.26 11.71
CA ILE A 452 -5.47 22.89 10.43
C ILE A 452 -6.52 22.71 9.33
N GLN A 453 -7.62 22.01 9.62
CA GLN A 453 -8.75 21.89 8.69
C GLN A 453 -9.33 23.25 8.30
N ASN A 454 -9.51 24.16 9.26
CA ASN A 454 -10.02 25.50 8.99
C ASN A 454 -9.06 26.29 8.09
N ILE A 455 -7.74 26.20 8.32
CA ILE A 455 -6.74 26.85 7.46
C ILE A 455 -6.84 26.30 6.02
N ILE A 456 -6.87 24.98 5.86
CA ILE A 456 -7.03 24.34 4.54
C ILE A 456 -8.33 24.78 3.88
N ASN A 457 -9.44 24.74 4.62
CA ASN A 457 -10.74 25.16 4.10
C ASN A 457 -10.77 26.64 3.71
N ASN A 458 -10.09 27.51 4.45
CA ASN A 458 -9.96 28.93 4.11
C ASN A 458 -9.18 29.12 2.82
N VAL A 459 -8.03 28.45 2.66
CA VAL A 459 -7.24 28.50 1.41
C VAL A 459 -8.05 27.97 0.23
N LEU A 460 -8.68 26.80 0.39
CA LEU A 460 -9.54 26.21 -0.64
C LEU A 460 -10.73 27.10 -0.97
N SER A 461 -11.31 27.79 0.01
CA SER A 461 -12.40 28.74 -0.18
C SER A 461 -11.96 29.98 -0.96
N VAL A 462 -10.78 30.53 -0.69
CA VAL A 462 -10.21 31.64 -1.46
C VAL A 462 -9.97 31.22 -2.90
N VAL A 463 -9.30 30.08 -3.13
CA VAL A 463 -9.07 29.54 -4.48
C VAL A 463 -10.39 29.31 -5.21
N SER A 464 -11.37 28.70 -4.54
CA SER A 464 -12.71 28.46 -5.11
C SER A 464 -13.43 29.76 -5.45
N SER A 465 -13.28 30.81 -4.63
CA SER A 465 -13.88 32.11 -4.88
C SER A 465 -13.28 32.80 -6.11
N VAL A 466 -11.96 32.72 -6.29
CA VAL A 466 -11.30 33.22 -7.50
C VAL A 466 -11.78 32.47 -8.75
N LEU A 467 -11.87 31.14 -8.68
CA LEU A 467 -12.41 30.32 -9.76
C LEU A 467 -13.88 30.65 -10.05
N LEU A 468 -14.69 30.94 -9.03
CA LEU A 468 -16.08 31.37 -9.19
C LEU A 468 -16.17 32.70 -9.94
N VAL A 469 -15.30 33.67 -9.64
CA VAL A 469 -15.26 34.96 -10.35
C VAL A 469 -14.87 34.76 -11.82
N ILE A 470 -13.84 33.95 -12.08
CA ILE A 470 -13.43 33.62 -13.45
C ILE A 470 -14.59 32.93 -14.19
N ALA A 471 -15.25 31.96 -13.55
CA ALA A 471 -16.42 31.28 -14.10
C ALA A 471 -17.55 32.28 -14.40
N ALA A 472 -17.86 33.20 -13.49
CA ALA A 472 -18.87 34.22 -13.70
C ALA A 472 -18.56 35.11 -14.91
N ILE A 473 -17.31 35.54 -15.10
CA ILE A 473 -16.89 36.31 -16.27
C ILE A 473 -17.07 35.50 -17.56
N THR A 474 -16.61 34.24 -17.59
CA THR A 474 -16.77 33.37 -18.78
C THR A 474 -18.24 33.16 -19.15
N LEU A 475 -19.09 33.13 -18.13
CA LEU A 475 -20.51 32.89 -18.25
C LEU A 475 -21.27 34.13 -18.72
N ILE A 476 -20.84 35.34 -18.34
CA ILE A 476 -21.32 36.59 -18.95
C ILE A 476 -20.94 36.65 -20.43
N VAL A 477 -19.69 36.31 -20.78
CA VAL A 477 -19.23 36.30 -22.18
C VAL A 477 -20.02 35.28 -23.01
N GLY A 478 -20.24 34.07 -22.47
CA GLY A 478 -21.11 33.07 -23.09
C GLY A 478 -22.56 33.54 -23.23
N GLY A 479 -23.08 34.23 -22.22
CA GLY A 479 -24.39 34.86 -22.21
C GLY A 479 -24.59 35.89 -23.32
N ILE A 480 -23.61 36.78 -23.52
CA ILE A 480 -23.61 37.74 -24.64
C ILE A 480 -23.63 37.00 -25.99
N GLY A 481 -22.91 35.88 -26.10
CA GLY A 481 -22.95 35.01 -27.26
C GLY A 481 -24.36 34.46 -27.54
N ILE A 482 -25.06 33.99 -26.51
CA ILE A 482 -26.45 33.53 -26.62
C ILE A 482 -27.36 34.65 -27.10
N VAL A 483 -27.24 35.85 -26.52
CA VAL A 483 -28.02 37.03 -26.94
C VAL A 483 -27.79 37.31 -28.43
N ASN A 484 -26.54 37.32 -28.88
CA ASN A 484 -26.21 37.61 -30.28
C ASN A 484 -26.78 36.57 -31.25
N ILE A 485 -26.60 35.28 -30.96
CA ILE A 485 -27.13 34.21 -31.82
C ILE A 485 -28.65 34.27 -31.87
N LEU A 486 -29.32 34.51 -30.75
CA LEU A 486 -30.78 34.64 -30.71
C LEU A 486 -31.26 35.88 -31.46
N LEU A 487 -30.57 37.02 -31.36
CA LEU A 487 -30.91 38.22 -32.13
C LEU A 487 -30.79 37.99 -33.64
N VAL A 488 -29.72 37.31 -34.09
CA VAL A 488 -29.57 36.94 -35.51
C VAL A 488 -30.71 36.02 -35.95
N SER A 489 -31.06 35.02 -35.13
CA SER A 489 -32.19 34.13 -35.41
C SER A 489 -33.52 34.87 -35.52
N VAL A 490 -33.74 35.89 -34.69
CA VAL A 490 -34.92 36.76 -34.78
C VAL A 490 -34.93 37.51 -36.12
N THR A 491 -33.79 38.04 -36.56
CA THR A 491 -33.70 38.76 -37.84
C THR A 491 -33.92 37.84 -39.04
N GLU A 492 -33.34 36.64 -39.05
CA GLU A 492 -33.51 35.66 -40.13
C GLU A 492 -34.95 35.14 -40.23
N ARG A 493 -35.63 34.99 -39.07
CA ARG A 493 -37.01 34.49 -38.98
C ARG A 493 -38.06 35.60 -38.87
N THR A 494 -37.72 36.86 -39.17
CA THR A 494 -38.63 38.02 -39.04
C THR A 494 -39.96 37.79 -39.78
N ARG A 495 -39.91 37.27 -41.01
CA ARG A 495 -41.11 36.99 -41.82
C ARG A 495 -42.01 35.92 -41.19
N GLU A 496 -41.43 34.85 -40.64
CA GLU A 496 -42.16 33.78 -39.97
C GLU A 496 -42.91 34.31 -38.73
N ILE A 497 -42.24 35.17 -37.94
CA ILE A 497 -42.83 35.83 -36.77
C ILE A 497 -43.99 36.74 -37.19
N GLY A 498 -43.82 37.50 -38.27
CA GLY A 498 -44.87 38.37 -38.84
C GLY A 498 -46.12 37.59 -39.26
N ILE A 499 -45.94 36.45 -39.96
CA ILE A 499 -47.05 35.58 -40.37
C ILE A 499 -47.77 35.00 -39.14
N LYS A 500 -47.05 34.53 -38.13
CA LYS A 500 -47.65 34.00 -36.88
C LYS A 500 -48.50 35.04 -36.16
N LYS A 501 -48.03 36.29 -36.09
CA LYS A 501 -48.79 37.40 -35.51
C LYS A 501 -50.01 37.78 -36.32
N ALA A 502 -49.91 37.78 -37.66
CA ALA A 502 -51.05 38.03 -38.55
C ALA A 502 -52.14 36.95 -38.41
N LEU A 503 -51.75 35.71 -38.10
CA LEU A 503 -52.64 34.59 -37.79
C LEU A 503 -53.19 34.59 -36.35
N GLY A 504 -52.80 35.57 -35.51
CA GLY A 504 -53.36 35.77 -34.17
C GLY A 504 -52.44 35.38 -32.99
N ALA A 505 -51.17 35.06 -33.21
CA ALA A 505 -50.24 34.80 -32.11
C ALA A 505 -50.03 36.05 -31.23
N GLN A 506 -50.22 35.92 -29.91
CA GLN A 506 -50.04 37.01 -28.97
C GLN A 506 -48.55 37.21 -28.64
N LYS A 507 -48.18 38.40 -28.16
CA LYS A 507 -46.79 38.70 -27.75
C LYS A 507 -46.22 37.66 -26.77
N LYS A 508 -47.05 37.18 -25.84
CA LYS A 508 -46.66 36.16 -24.85
C LYS A 508 -46.27 34.81 -25.50
N ASP A 509 -46.92 34.45 -26.61
CA ASP A 509 -46.69 33.17 -27.29
C ASP A 509 -45.32 33.20 -27.99
N ILE A 510 -45.00 34.33 -28.61
CA ILE A 510 -43.67 34.58 -29.22
C ILE A 510 -42.58 34.63 -28.14
N ILE A 511 -42.82 35.33 -27.01
CA ILE A 511 -41.85 35.37 -25.91
C ILE A 511 -41.58 33.96 -25.38
N MET A 512 -42.62 33.16 -25.13
CA MET A 512 -42.47 31.83 -24.57
C MET A 512 -41.74 30.88 -25.54
N GLN A 513 -41.98 31.01 -26.86
CA GLN A 513 -41.26 30.23 -27.87
C GLN A 513 -39.75 30.53 -27.82
N PHE A 514 -39.36 31.79 -27.91
CA PHE A 514 -37.94 32.18 -27.91
C PHE A 514 -37.26 31.90 -26.56
N LEU A 515 -37.99 32.05 -25.45
CA LEU A 515 -37.47 31.69 -24.12
C LEU A 515 -37.25 30.18 -24.00
N ALA A 516 -38.16 29.36 -24.53
CA ALA A 516 -38.00 27.91 -24.59
C ALA A 516 -36.80 27.50 -25.46
N GLU A 517 -36.60 28.13 -26.62
CA GLU A 517 -35.42 27.91 -27.47
C GLU A 517 -34.12 28.24 -26.71
N SER A 518 -34.10 29.34 -25.96
CA SER A 518 -32.94 29.70 -25.12
C SER A 518 -32.69 28.71 -23.99
N ILE A 519 -33.73 28.30 -23.25
CA ILE A 519 -33.63 27.32 -22.16
C ILE A 519 -33.16 25.95 -22.67
N ILE A 520 -33.65 25.50 -23.83
CA ILE A 520 -33.22 24.24 -24.43
C ILE A 520 -31.74 24.32 -24.82
N LEU A 521 -31.33 25.43 -25.44
CA LEU A 521 -29.94 25.64 -25.84
C LEU A 521 -28.99 25.64 -24.65
N THR A 522 -29.30 26.40 -23.59
CA THR A 522 -28.48 26.44 -22.37
C THR A 522 -28.61 25.19 -21.51
N GLY A 523 -29.74 24.49 -21.56
CA GLY A 523 -29.95 23.20 -20.93
C GLY A 523 -29.05 22.12 -21.54
N ILE A 524 -29.04 22.00 -22.86
CA ILE A 524 -28.16 21.08 -23.59
C ILE A 524 -26.69 21.45 -23.34
N GLY A 525 -26.34 22.74 -23.44
CA GLY A 525 -25.00 23.22 -23.10
C GLY A 525 -24.59 22.90 -21.66
N GLY A 526 -25.51 23.02 -20.71
CA GLY A 526 -25.31 22.69 -19.30
C GLY A 526 -25.06 21.20 -19.08
N VAL A 527 -25.85 20.32 -19.71
CA VAL A 527 -25.64 18.86 -19.65
C VAL A 527 -24.28 18.48 -20.23
N ILE A 528 -23.95 19.01 -21.41
CA ILE A 528 -22.65 18.77 -22.06
C ILE A 528 -21.52 19.26 -21.15
N GLY A 529 -21.65 20.47 -20.58
CA GLY A 529 -20.67 21.04 -19.66
C GLY A 529 -20.48 20.21 -18.40
N ILE A 530 -21.56 19.69 -17.80
CA ILE A 530 -21.51 18.78 -16.64
C ILE A 530 -20.77 17.50 -17.00
N ILE A 531 -21.08 16.88 -18.15
CA ILE A 531 -20.43 15.65 -18.61
C ILE A 531 -18.92 15.90 -18.77
N PHE A 532 -18.53 16.97 -19.47
CA PHE A 532 -17.13 17.35 -19.63
C PHE A 532 -16.45 17.66 -18.29
N GLY A 533 -17.13 18.34 -17.37
CA GLY A 533 -16.62 18.65 -16.04
C GLY A 533 -16.36 17.39 -15.20
N ILE A 534 -17.30 16.44 -15.22
CA ILE A 534 -17.14 15.15 -14.52
C ILE A 534 -15.99 14.35 -15.15
N LEU A 535 -15.93 14.26 -16.47
CA LEU A 535 -14.86 13.53 -17.17
C LEU A 535 -13.48 14.14 -16.91
N ALA A 536 -13.36 15.47 -17.02
CA ALA A 536 -12.13 16.17 -16.69
C ALA A 536 -11.75 15.95 -15.21
N GLY A 537 -12.73 16.04 -14.31
CA GLY A 537 -12.55 15.76 -12.88
C GLY A 537 -12.05 14.34 -12.61
N MET A 538 -12.60 13.33 -13.28
CA MET A 538 -12.16 11.93 -13.17
C MET A 538 -10.72 11.74 -13.70
N ILE A 539 -10.39 12.36 -14.83
CA ILE A 539 -9.04 12.30 -15.41
C ILE A 539 -8.03 12.94 -14.46
N ILE A 540 -8.34 14.14 -13.96
CA ILE A 540 -7.48 14.86 -13.00
C ILE A 540 -7.34 14.05 -11.71
N SER A 541 -8.43 13.54 -11.17
CA SER A 541 -8.47 12.68 -9.98
C SER A 541 -7.57 11.45 -10.11
N HIS A 542 -7.60 10.79 -11.27
CA HIS A 542 -6.72 9.65 -11.56
C HIS A 542 -5.25 10.08 -11.64
N LEU A 543 -4.97 11.23 -12.27
CA LEU A 543 -3.62 11.79 -12.39
C LEU A 543 -3.02 12.12 -11.01
N ILE A 544 -3.82 12.70 -10.11
CA ILE A 544 -3.38 13.13 -8.77
C ILE A 544 -3.62 12.07 -7.68
N LYS A 545 -4.13 10.88 -8.04
CA LYS A 545 -4.39 9.74 -7.15
C LYS A 545 -5.31 10.04 -5.95
N ILE A 546 -6.26 10.97 -6.11
CA ILE A 546 -7.29 11.27 -5.10
C ILE A 546 -8.59 10.62 -5.57
N PRO A 547 -9.34 9.88 -4.71
CA PRO A 547 -10.59 9.25 -5.12
C PRO A 547 -11.58 10.31 -5.65
N PRO A 548 -12.13 10.14 -6.86
CA PRO A 548 -13.07 11.11 -7.42
C PRO A 548 -14.36 11.04 -6.62
N THR A 549 -14.79 12.17 -6.07
CA THR A 549 -16.09 12.29 -5.42
C THR A 549 -16.94 13.28 -6.18
N VAL A 550 -18.08 12.80 -6.71
CA VAL A 550 -19.05 13.65 -7.40
C VAL A 550 -20.15 14.00 -6.41
N ASN A 551 -20.27 15.29 -6.09
CA ASN A 551 -21.34 15.79 -5.24
C ASN A 551 -22.58 16.06 -6.09
N PHE A 552 -23.58 15.19 -5.98
CA PHE A 552 -24.82 15.29 -6.76
C PHE A 552 -25.58 16.61 -6.53
N LYS A 553 -25.47 17.22 -5.34
CA LYS A 553 -26.07 18.54 -5.06
C LYS A 553 -25.46 19.62 -5.96
N VAL A 554 -24.15 19.59 -6.18
CA VAL A 554 -23.44 20.56 -7.03
C VAL A 554 -23.83 20.38 -8.50
N VAL A 555 -23.99 19.13 -8.95
CA VAL A 555 -24.44 18.82 -10.32
C VAL A 555 -25.84 19.39 -10.58
N ILE A 556 -26.78 19.18 -9.65
CA ILE A 556 -28.13 19.75 -9.75
C ILE A 556 -28.07 21.28 -9.77
N MET A 557 -27.28 21.90 -8.88
CA MET A 557 -27.14 23.36 -8.83
C MET A 557 -26.55 23.92 -10.14
N ALA A 558 -25.58 23.25 -10.74
CA ALA A 558 -24.99 23.67 -12.01
C ALA A 558 -26.00 23.58 -13.17
N PHE A 559 -26.81 22.52 -13.21
CA PHE A 559 -27.85 22.35 -14.24
C PHE A 559 -28.97 23.39 -14.09
N LEU A 560 -29.47 23.61 -12.87
CA LEU A 560 -30.45 24.68 -12.63
C LEU A 560 -29.87 26.07 -12.96
N GLY A 561 -28.59 26.28 -12.66
CA GLY A 561 -27.87 27.48 -13.05
C GLY A 561 -27.88 27.73 -14.56
N SER A 562 -27.68 26.69 -15.39
CA SER A 562 -27.70 26.86 -16.85
C SER A 562 -29.09 27.22 -17.40
N ILE A 563 -30.16 26.70 -16.78
CA ILE A 563 -31.54 27.08 -17.12
C ILE A 563 -31.81 28.54 -16.77
N VAL A 564 -31.43 28.97 -15.56
CA VAL A 564 -31.59 30.37 -15.11
C VAL A 564 -30.90 31.34 -16.08
N LEU A 565 -29.75 30.96 -16.62
CA LEU A 565 -29.02 31.79 -17.57
C LEU A 565 -29.68 31.86 -18.94
N GLY A 566 -30.25 30.76 -19.42
CA GLY A 566 -31.08 30.79 -20.63
C GLY A 566 -32.25 31.74 -20.47
N ILE A 567 -32.87 31.78 -19.29
CA ILE A 567 -33.93 32.76 -19.01
C ILE A 567 -33.37 34.18 -19.05
N ILE A 568 -32.32 34.48 -18.28
CA ILE A 568 -31.77 35.85 -18.17
C ILE A 568 -31.34 36.40 -19.54
N PHE A 569 -30.57 35.62 -20.31
CA PHE A 569 -30.06 36.07 -21.60
C PHE A 569 -31.07 35.93 -22.74
N GLY A 570 -32.07 35.06 -22.62
CA GLY A 570 -33.12 34.87 -23.63
C GLY A 570 -34.25 35.91 -23.58
N VAL A 571 -34.47 36.57 -22.44
CA VAL A 571 -35.57 37.54 -22.28
C VAL A 571 -35.47 38.72 -23.25
N TYR A 572 -34.27 39.29 -23.44
CA TYR A 572 -34.11 40.45 -24.31
C TYR A 572 -34.41 40.14 -25.80
N PRO A 573 -33.79 39.11 -26.42
CA PRO A 573 -34.14 38.69 -27.78
C PRO A 573 -35.61 38.29 -27.93
N ALA A 574 -36.17 37.56 -26.97
CA ALA A 574 -37.57 37.13 -26.98
C ALA A 574 -38.53 38.32 -26.99
N LYS A 575 -38.24 39.35 -26.18
CA LYS A 575 -39.02 40.60 -26.17
C LYS A 575 -38.89 41.34 -27.50
N LYS A 576 -37.69 41.44 -28.06
CA LYS A 576 -37.46 42.08 -29.36
C LYS A 576 -38.25 41.39 -30.49
N ALA A 577 -38.28 40.06 -30.52
CA ALA A 577 -39.10 39.29 -31.46
C ALA A 577 -40.61 39.56 -31.29
N ALA A 578 -41.06 39.60 -30.04
CA ALA A 578 -42.45 39.83 -29.70
C ALA A 578 -42.92 41.27 -29.94
N ASP A 579 -42.00 42.23 -30.10
CA ASP A 579 -42.32 43.63 -30.41
C ASP A 579 -42.29 43.99 -31.91
N LEU A 580 -41.88 43.08 -32.79
CA LEU A 580 -41.91 43.28 -34.26
C LEU A 580 -43.33 43.60 -34.78
N ASP A 581 -43.45 44.64 -35.61
CA ASP A 581 -44.71 44.97 -36.28
C ASP A 581 -45.00 43.96 -37.41
N PRO A 582 -46.18 43.28 -37.42
CA PRO A 582 -46.56 42.35 -38.48
C PRO A 582 -46.51 42.98 -39.89
N ILE A 583 -46.84 44.27 -40.01
CA ILE A 583 -46.88 44.98 -41.29
C ILE A 583 -45.45 45.20 -41.80
N GLU A 584 -44.54 45.66 -40.95
CA GLU A 584 -43.13 45.84 -41.32
C GLU A 584 -42.42 44.51 -41.60
N ALA A 585 -42.71 43.47 -40.81
CA ALA A 585 -42.12 42.14 -40.97
C ALA A 585 -42.49 41.45 -42.29
N LEU A 586 -43.61 41.84 -42.91
CA LEU A 586 -44.07 41.34 -44.21
C LEU A 586 -43.64 42.22 -45.39
N ARG A 587 -43.02 43.38 -45.13
CA ARG A 587 -42.69 44.41 -46.15
C ARG A 587 -41.27 44.30 -46.71
N TYR A 588 -40.38 43.54 -46.08
CA TYR A 588 -38.99 43.35 -46.53
C TYR A 588 -38.89 42.34 -47.69
N GLU A 589 -38.43 42.83 -48.85
CA GLU A 589 -37.63 42.09 -49.85
C GLU A 589 -36.14 42.41 -49.66
#